data_AF-A0A257KYR2-F1
#
_entry.id   AF-A0A257KYR2-F1
#
_cell.length_a   1.000
_cell.length_b   1.000
_cell.length_c   1.000
_cell.angle_alpha   90.00
_cell.angle_beta   90.00
_cell.angle_gamma   90.00
#
_symmetry.space_group_name_H-M   'P 1'
#
loop_
_entity.id
_entity.type
_entity.pdbx_description
1 polymer ?
#
loop_
_entity_poly.entity_id
_entity_poly.type
_entity_poly.pdbx_seq_one_letter_code
_entity_poly.pdbx_strand_id
1 'polypeptide(L)' 'MSLHTNYPTRAIGRSVDHYAIKVHAFNDHGIVVASVDDPRLDAFERQFLKNVGAKLYSSRTS' A
#
# COMPACT_ATOMS: atom_id res chain seq x y z
N MET A 1 -11.93 -14.26 3.43
CA MET A 1 -10.80 -14.31 2.47
C MET A 1 -9.54 -13.88 3.22
N SER A 2 -8.69 -14.82 3.65
CA SER A 2 -7.43 -14.50 4.32
C SER A 2 -6.36 -14.24 3.29
N LEU A 3 -5.67 -13.09 3.36
CA LEU A 3 -4.46 -12.84 2.58
C LEU A 3 -3.40 -13.87 2.98
N HIS A 4 -3.12 -14.83 2.10
CA HIS A 4 -2.04 -15.79 2.29
C HIS A 4 -0.75 -15.06 1.97
N THR A 5 0.05 -14.73 2.99
CA THR A 5 1.33 -14.05 2.83
C THR A 5 2.45 -14.98 3.28
N ASN A 6 3.53 -15.06 2.51
CA ASN A 6 4.73 -15.85 2.85
C ASN A 6 5.59 -15.20 3.95
N TYR A 7 5.09 -14.13 4.59
CA TYR A 7 5.83 -13.35 5.57
C TYR A 7 5.37 -13.64 7.00
N PRO A 8 6.29 -13.74 7.98
CA PRO A 8 5.95 -14.01 9.36
C PRO A 8 5.13 -12.85 9.93
N THR A 9 3.83 -13.06 10.12
CA THR A 9 2.91 -12.09 10.72
C THR A 9 3.00 -12.05 12.25
N ARG A 10 3.76 -12.97 12.86
CA ARG A 10 4.11 -12.96 14.29
C ARG A 10 5.52 -13.50 14.49
N ALA A 11 6.41 -12.65 14.99
CA ALA A 11 7.64 -13.07 15.66
C ALA A 11 7.49 -12.70 17.14
N ILE A 12 7.32 -13.69 18.02
CA ILE A 12 7.25 -13.47 19.47
C ILE A 12 8.54 -12.70 19.87
N GLY A 13 8.38 -11.45 20.33
CA GLY A 13 9.50 -10.62 20.81
C GLY A 13 10.14 -9.64 19.81
N ARG A 14 9.64 -9.48 18.57
CA ARG A 14 10.11 -8.42 17.64
C ARG A 14 8.95 -7.57 17.12
N SER A 15 9.20 -6.25 16.96
CA SER A 15 8.25 -5.34 16.32
C SER A 15 7.99 -5.81 14.89
N VAL A 16 6.74 -6.17 14.60
CA VAL A 16 6.32 -6.60 13.26
C VAL A 16 6.23 -5.36 12.37
N ASP A 17 7.00 -5.33 11.29
CA ASP A 17 6.89 -4.29 10.26
C ASP A 17 5.67 -4.57 9.38
N HIS A 18 4.51 -4.06 9.82
CA HIS A 18 3.25 -4.21 9.11
C HIS A 18 3.26 -3.55 7.73
N TYR A 19 4.07 -2.51 7.53
CA TYR A 19 4.14 -1.82 6.23
C TYR A 19 4.86 -2.70 5.21
N ALA A 20 6.01 -3.28 5.59
CA ALA A 20 6.73 -4.22 4.74
C ALA A 20 5.86 -5.43 4.36
N ILE A 21 5.18 -6.04 5.34
CA ILE A 21 4.28 -7.18 5.10
C ILE A 21 3.19 -6.79 4.09
N LYS A 22 2.59 -5.61 4.25
CA LYS A 22 1.55 -5.13 3.35
C LYS A 22 2.07 -4.95 1.93
N VAL A 23 3.17 -4.22 1.75
CA VAL A 23 3.77 -3.96 0.42
C VAL A 23 4.08 -5.27 -0.28
N HIS A 24 4.73 -6.21 0.41
CA HIS A 24 5.10 -7.49 -0.18
C HIS A 24 3.88 -8.35 -0.51
N ALA A 25 2.90 -8.44 0.40
CA ALA A 25 1.68 -9.23 0.15
C ALA A 25 0.90 -8.73 -1.07
N PHE A 26 0.80 -7.42 -1.27
CA PHE A 26 0.15 -6.88 -2.47
C PHE A 26 0.99 -7.09 -3.74
N ASN A 27 2.32 -6.97 -3.62
CA ASN A 27 3.22 -7.18 -4.75
C ASN A 27 3.14 -8.61 -5.31
N ASP A 28 2.97 -9.62 -4.45
CA ASP A 28 2.78 -11.02 -4.85
C ASP A 28 1.52 -11.22 -5.72
N HIS A 29 0.55 -10.30 -5.63
CA HIS A 29 -0.66 -10.30 -6.44
C HIS A 29 -0.60 -9.31 -7.63
N GLY A 30 0.59 -8.77 -7.95
CA GLY A 30 0.78 -7.78 -9.02
C GLY A 30 0.21 -6.40 -8.69
N ILE A 31 -0.02 -6.12 -7.40
CA ILE A 31 -0.59 -4.86 -6.92
C ILE A 31 0.53 -4.03 -6.29
N VAL A 32 0.78 -2.83 -6.83
CA VAL A 32 1.77 -1.89 -6.29
C VAL A 32 1.11 -1.01 -5.23
N VAL A 33 1.74 -0.90 -4.06
CA VAL A 33 1.32 -0.02 -2.97
C VAL A 33 2.39 1.05 -2.76
N ALA A 34 2.03 2.31 -2.97
CA ALA A 34 2.88 3.46 -2.73
C ALA A 34 2.19 4.47 -1.81
N SER A 35 2.96 5.14 -0.96
CA SER A 35 2.47 6.31 -0.22
C SER A 35 2.47 7.52 -1.15
N VAL A 36 1.42 8.35 -1.11
CA VAL A 36 1.40 9.63 -1.86
C VAL A 36 2.42 10.63 -1.31
N ASP A 37 2.85 10.45 -0.07
CA ASP A 37 3.86 11.28 0.60
C ASP A 37 5.26 10.66 0.52
N ASP A 38 5.46 9.65 -0.33
CA ASP A 38 6.80 9.08 -0.56
C ASP A 38 7.75 10.19 -1.08
N PRO A 39 8.92 10.40 -0.45
CA PRO A 39 9.86 11.45 -0.84
C PRO A 39 10.50 11.21 -2.21
N ARG A 40 10.38 10.00 -2.76
CA ARG A 40 10.83 9.66 -4.12
C ARG A 40 9.88 10.17 -5.19
N LEU A 41 8.64 10.52 -4.83
CA LEU A 41 7.66 11.10 -5.75
C LEU A 41 7.87 12.60 -5.89
N ASP A 42 7.95 13.06 -7.13
CA ASP A 42 7.92 14.48 -7.41
C ASP A 42 6.51 15.08 -7.22
N ALA A 43 6.41 16.41 -7.33
CA ALA A 43 5.14 17.10 -7.13
C ALA A 43 4.07 16.72 -8.16
N PHE A 44 4.48 16.43 -9.40
CA PHE A 44 3.58 16.03 -10.47
C PHE A 44 3.05 14.61 -10.24
N GLU A 45 3.93 13.65 -9.98
CA GLU A 45 3.60 12.25 -9.69
C GLU A 45 2.67 12.14 -8.48
N ARG A 46 2.96 12.90 -7.42
CA ARG A 46 2.09 12.99 -6.24
C ARG A 46 0.69 13.47 -6.60
N GLN A 47 0.59 14.54 -7.38
CA GLN A 47 -0.71 15.09 -7.78
C GLN A 47 -1.46 14.13 -8.72
N PHE A 48 -0.75 13.48 -9.63
CA PHE A 48 -1.30 12.47 -10.54
C PHE A 48 -1.93 11.31 -9.76
N LEU A 49 -1.21 10.74 -8.79
CA LEU A 49 -1.71 9.66 -7.94
C LEU A 49 -2.94 10.08 -7.14
N LYS A 50 -2.95 11.30 -6.57
CA LYS A 50 -4.12 11.84 -5.86
C LYS A 50 -5.33 11.97 -6.77
N ASN A 51 -5.15 12.46 -7.99
CA ASN A 51 -6.24 12.61 -8.96
C ASN A 51 -6.80 11.26 -9.40
N VAL A 52 -5.94 10.26 -9.65
CA VAL A 52 -6.35 8.90 -9.98
C VAL A 52 -7.11 8.26 -8.82
N GLY A 53 -6.58 8.36 -7.60
CA GLY A 53 -7.24 7.87 -6.39
C GLY A 53 -8.60 8.53 -6.17
N ALA A 54 -8.68 9.85 -6.29
CA ALA A 54 -9.94 10.58 -6.22
C ALA A 54 -10.92 10.09 -7.29
N LYS A 55 -10.52 9.96 -8.56
CA LYS A 55 -11.40 9.46 -9.61
C LYS A 55 -11.97 8.06 -9.33
N LEU A 56 -11.15 7.16 -8.78
CA LEU A 56 -11.54 5.77 -8.55
C LEU A 56 -12.37 5.59 -7.27
N TYR A 57 -12.18 6.45 -6.27
CA TYR A 57 -12.74 6.24 -4.92
C TYR A 57 -13.62 7.40 -4.41
N SER A 58 -13.69 8.56 -5.07
CA SER A 58 -14.46 9.72 -4.59
C SER A 58 -15.97 9.49 -4.53
N SER A 59 -16.50 8.49 -5.25
CA SER A 59 -17.93 8.17 -5.29
C SER A 59 -18.33 6.96 -4.45
N ARG A 60 -17.41 6.35 -3.68
CA ARG A 60 -17.72 5.20 -2.81
C ARG A 60 -18.01 5.58 -1.36
N THR A 61 -18.01 6.88 -1.05
CA THR A 61 -18.25 7.46 0.28
C THR A 61 -19.41 8.46 0.29
N SER A 62 -20.46 8.24 -0.51
CA SER A 62 -21.76 8.90 -0.35
C SER A 62 -22.85 7.87 -0.10
#